data_AF-A0A813GF94-F1
#
_entry.id   AF-A0A813GF94-F1
#
_cell.length_a   1.000
_cell.length_b   1.000
_cell.length_c   1.000
_cell.angle_alpha   90.00
_cell.angle_beta   90.00
_cell.angle_gamma   90.00
#
_symmetry.space_group_name_H-M   'P 1'
#
loop_
_entity.id
_entity.type
_entity.pdbx_description
1 polymer ?
#
loop_
_entity_poly.entity_id
_entity_poly.type
_entity_poly.pdbx_seq_one_letter_code
_entity_poly.pdbx_strand_id
1 'polypeptide(L)'
;MPRRQTFRLGLVCGVLLFLWPWPRWLFASASSRRQPQLAARSPASKILRLCKKASAFDGTIGEASAHASAIIDGSVAEALYEGSRFGGLVVLRGVLGAALLRQLRREAEDWQLRGRLRSDGQEAVGRFDQSCMLGALEADAGGAPGLAYAASLLSNVSEELNRHRSQLAPVLEPGLVQLACYDGNGARYTVHRDHSDFGLLPFLGDGLPTDPAQRIVARRRVTAILYLQENWDAEWGGAFRAHDASVLE
;
A
#
# COMPACT_ATOMS: atom_id res chain seq x y z
N MET A 1 34.60 17.37 -1.25
CA MET A 1 33.18 17.73 -1.00
C MET A 1 32.44 16.46 -0.60
N PRO A 2 31.79 16.39 0.58
CA PRO A 2 31.02 15.21 0.96
C PRO A 2 29.77 15.14 0.07
N ARG A 3 29.57 14.01 -0.61
CA ARG A 3 28.35 13.74 -1.38
C ARG A 3 27.20 13.65 -0.38
N ARG A 4 26.17 14.50 -0.52
CA ARG A 4 24.92 14.37 0.23
C ARG A 4 24.34 12.99 -0.07
N GLN A 5 24.26 12.13 0.94
CA GLN A 5 23.54 10.85 0.84
C GLN A 5 22.05 11.17 0.65
N THR A 6 21.53 10.89 -0.53
CA THR A 6 20.09 10.92 -0.81
C THR A 6 19.49 9.58 -0.42
N PHE A 7 18.81 9.55 0.72
CA PHE A 7 18.06 8.39 1.21
C PHE A 7 16.82 8.13 0.34
N ARG A 8 16.54 6.85 0.07
CA ARG A 8 15.39 6.39 -0.72
C ARG A 8 14.38 5.76 0.20
N LEU A 9 13.16 6.29 0.19
CA LEU A 9 12.15 5.92 1.16
C LEU A 9 10.90 5.42 0.44
N GLY A 10 10.52 4.17 0.72
CA GLY A 10 9.37 3.51 0.12
C GLY A 10 8.51 2.87 1.19
N LEU A 11 7.26 3.29 1.32
CA LEU A 11 6.30 2.59 2.18
C LEU A 11 5.73 1.42 1.37
N VAL A 12 5.98 0.19 1.80
CA VAL A 12 5.49 -1.03 1.14
C VAL A 12 4.41 -1.63 2.04
N CYS A 13 3.14 -1.61 1.63
CA CYS A 13 2.09 -2.32 2.37
C CYS A 13 1.98 -3.76 1.90
N GLY A 14 2.27 -4.71 2.78
CA GLY A 14 1.96 -6.13 2.56
C GLY A 14 0.59 -6.46 3.15
N VAL A 15 -0.45 -6.46 2.33
CA VAL A 15 -1.80 -6.80 2.79
C VAL A 15 -1.88 -8.31 3.10
N LEU A 16 -2.32 -8.72 4.30
CA LEU A 16 -2.35 -10.08 4.84
C LEU A 16 -3.79 -10.39 5.31
N LEU A 17 -4.30 -11.60 5.00
CA LEU A 17 -5.74 -11.92 4.96
C LEU A 17 -6.12 -13.17 5.77
N PHE A 18 -7.33 -13.17 6.34
CA PHE A 18 -8.03 -14.34 6.91
C PHE A 18 -9.49 -14.47 6.41
N LEU A 19 -10.12 -15.61 6.71
CA LEU A 19 -11.50 -15.99 6.38
C LEU A 19 -12.11 -16.74 7.58
N TRP A 20 -13.25 -16.29 8.13
CA TRP A 20 -14.37 -17.13 8.58
C TRP A 20 -15.61 -16.26 8.95
N PRO A 21 -16.87 -16.73 8.80
CA PRO A 21 -18.07 -15.89 8.80
C PRO A 21 -18.74 -15.83 10.18
N TRP A 22 -19.62 -14.83 10.40
CA TRP A 22 -20.81 -14.92 11.26
C TRP A 22 -21.84 -13.80 10.93
N PRO A 23 -23.12 -13.92 11.40
CA PRO A 23 -24.30 -13.68 10.57
C PRO A 23 -24.87 -12.25 10.58
N ARG A 24 -25.65 -12.03 9.52
CA ARG A 24 -26.43 -10.85 9.14
C ARG A 24 -27.43 -10.39 10.22
N TRP A 25 -27.54 -9.07 10.37
CA TRP A 25 -28.80 -8.38 10.68
C TRP A 25 -29.07 -7.24 9.69
N LEU A 26 -30.36 -6.98 9.53
CA LEU A 26 -31.08 -6.25 8.48
C LEU A 26 -30.92 -4.72 8.55
N PHE A 27 -31.09 -4.02 7.41
CA PHE A 27 -32.30 -3.20 7.14
C PHE A 27 -32.36 -2.76 5.66
N ALA A 28 -33.59 -2.65 5.17
CA ALA A 28 -33.98 -2.28 3.82
C ALA A 28 -34.57 -0.85 3.76
N SER A 29 -34.71 -0.34 2.52
CA SER A 29 -35.57 0.77 2.01
C SER A 29 -34.78 1.95 1.44
N ALA A 30 -35.19 2.70 0.41
CA ALA A 30 -35.95 2.48 -0.83
C ALA A 30 -35.82 3.76 -1.69
N SER A 31 -35.71 3.60 -3.01
CA SER A 31 -36.15 4.50 -4.11
C SER A 31 -35.80 6.01 -4.10
N SER A 32 -35.20 6.50 -5.21
CA SER A 32 -35.91 7.32 -6.21
C SER A 32 -34.96 7.83 -7.30
N ARG A 33 -35.41 7.75 -8.56
CA ARG A 33 -34.71 8.16 -9.79
C ARG A 33 -34.61 9.68 -9.91
N ARG A 34 -33.53 10.16 -10.54
CA ARG A 34 -33.56 11.06 -11.73
C ARG A 34 -32.14 11.21 -12.31
N GLN A 35 -31.99 10.85 -13.58
CA GLN A 35 -30.93 11.37 -14.47
C GLN A 35 -31.38 12.76 -14.98
N PRO A 36 -30.42 13.63 -15.32
CA PRO A 36 -30.17 13.87 -16.73
C PRO A 36 -28.69 13.95 -17.12
N GLN A 37 -28.48 13.88 -18.43
CA GLN A 37 -27.23 13.68 -19.17
C GLN A 37 -26.34 14.94 -19.32
N LEU A 38 -25.10 14.64 -19.73
CA LEU A 38 -24.18 15.42 -20.59
C LEU A 38 -23.37 16.57 -19.98
N ALA A 39 -22.05 16.34 -19.83
CA ALA A 39 -21.02 17.02 -20.62
C ALA A 39 -19.64 16.42 -20.31
N ALA A 40 -18.98 15.86 -21.32
CA ALA A 40 -17.60 15.40 -21.23
C ALA A 40 -16.67 16.57 -20.86
N ARG A 41 -16.00 16.48 -19.70
CA ARG A 41 -14.92 17.38 -19.30
C ARG A 41 -13.73 16.55 -18.85
N SER A 42 -12.60 16.78 -19.52
CA SER A 42 -11.32 16.10 -19.32
C SER A 42 -10.86 16.14 -17.85
N PRO A 43 -10.38 15.02 -17.27
CA PRO A 43 -9.95 14.95 -15.86
C PRO A 43 -8.71 15.79 -15.52
N ALA A 44 -7.97 16.27 -16.52
CA ALA A 44 -6.64 16.86 -16.32
C ALA A 44 -6.65 18.28 -15.72
N SER A 45 -7.79 19.00 -15.73
CA SER A 45 -7.82 20.43 -15.38
C SER A 45 -8.11 20.74 -13.91
N LYS A 46 -8.45 19.73 -13.07
CA LYS A 46 -8.73 19.95 -11.63
C LYS A 46 -7.48 19.86 -10.75
N ILE A 47 -6.39 19.24 -11.24
CA ILE A 47 -5.19 18.94 -10.44
C ILE A 47 -4.22 20.15 -10.32
N LEU A 48 -4.32 21.14 -11.21
CA LEU A 48 -3.33 22.22 -11.34
C LEU A 48 -3.53 23.46 -10.44
N ARG A 49 -4.58 23.53 -9.60
CA ARG A 49 -4.84 24.72 -8.75
C ARG A 49 -4.37 24.64 -7.30
N LEU A 50 -3.72 23.56 -6.87
CA LEU A 50 -3.36 23.31 -5.46
C LEU A 50 -1.90 23.64 -5.06
N CYS A 51 -1.12 24.32 -5.91
CA CYS A 51 0.33 24.53 -5.67
C CYS A 51 0.73 25.82 -4.92
N LYS A 52 -0.18 26.58 -4.29
CA LYS A 52 0.21 27.82 -3.56
C LYS A 52 -0.40 27.95 -2.17
N LYS A 53 0.10 27.14 -1.23
CA LYS A 53 0.36 27.45 0.19
C LYS A 53 0.82 26.15 0.86
N ALA A 54 2.08 26.07 1.28
CA ALA A 54 2.55 24.99 2.13
C ALA A 54 2.02 25.25 3.56
N SER A 55 0.73 25.04 3.79
CA SER A 55 0.18 24.88 5.13
C SER A 55 0.61 23.51 5.66
N ALA A 56 0.78 23.40 6.98
CA ALA A 56 0.83 22.10 7.64
C ALA A 56 -0.39 21.26 7.21
N PHE A 57 -0.20 19.98 6.97
CA PHE A 57 -1.29 19.07 6.66
C PHE A 57 -2.03 18.76 7.97
N ASP A 58 -3.34 18.97 7.99
CA ASP A 58 -4.23 18.76 9.15
C ASP A 58 -5.00 17.44 9.07
N GLY A 59 -4.68 16.59 8.08
CA GLY A 59 -5.49 15.40 7.85
C GLY A 59 -5.28 14.35 8.92
N THR A 60 -6.39 13.83 9.40
CA THR A 60 -6.46 12.85 10.50
C THR A 60 -6.53 11.42 9.95
N ILE A 61 -6.27 10.42 10.80
CA ILE A 61 -6.50 9.00 10.49
C ILE A 61 -7.91 8.76 9.91
N GLY A 62 -8.92 9.52 10.37
CA GLY A 62 -10.30 9.43 9.90
C GLY A 62 -10.51 9.90 8.45
N GLU A 63 -9.71 10.84 7.97
CA GLU A 63 -9.77 11.31 6.56
C GLU A 63 -9.15 10.33 5.58
N ALA A 64 -8.32 9.40 6.06
CA ALA A 64 -7.64 8.43 5.20
C ALA A 64 -8.61 7.49 4.48
N SER A 65 -9.74 7.13 5.12
CA SER A 65 -10.80 6.31 4.49
C SER A 65 -11.48 7.04 3.33
N ALA A 66 -11.88 8.30 3.54
CA ALA A 66 -12.46 9.12 2.48
C ALA A 66 -11.48 9.31 1.31
N HIS A 67 -10.19 9.43 1.61
CA HIS A 67 -9.16 9.53 0.58
C HIS A 67 -8.96 8.21 -0.18
N ALA A 68 -8.95 7.06 0.51
CA ALA A 68 -8.94 5.76 -0.13
C ALA A 68 -10.11 5.62 -1.12
N SER A 69 -11.32 6.01 -0.71
CA SER A 69 -12.51 5.97 -1.57
C SER A 69 -12.41 6.90 -2.79
N ALA A 70 -11.70 8.01 -2.66
CA ALA A 70 -11.49 8.94 -3.77
C ALA A 70 -10.47 8.44 -4.81
N ILE A 71 -9.55 7.53 -4.43
CA ILE A 71 -8.48 7.03 -5.32
C ILE A 71 -8.75 5.61 -5.84
N ILE A 72 -9.57 4.83 -5.13
CA ILE A 72 -9.95 3.47 -5.52
C ILE A 72 -11.38 3.50 -6.05
N ASP A 73 -11.52 3.44 -7.37
CA ASP A 73 -12.81 3.30 -8.04
C ASP A 73 -12.98 1.92 -8.71
N GLY A 74 -14.11 1.73 -9.37
CA GLY A 74 -14.40 0.48 -10.09
C GLY A 74 -13.39 0.14 -11.18
N SER A 75 -12.78 1.14 -11.82
CA SER A 75 -11.79 0.91 -12.88
C SER A 75 -10.45 0.42 -12.30
N VAL A 76 -10.06 0.93 -11.13
CA VAL A 76 -8.88 0.44 -10.40
C VAL A 76 -9.09 -1.01 -9.96
N ALA A 77 -10.27 -1.31 -9.40
CA ALA A 77 -10.60 -2.68 -8.99
C ALA A 77 -10.66 -3.65 -10.18
N GLU A 78 -11.29 -3.26 -11.30
CA GLU A 78 -11.35 -4.07 -12.52
C GLU A 78 -9.93 -4.35 -13.05
N ALA A 79 -9.07 -3.35 -13.13
CA ALA A 79 -7.69 -3.52 -13.61
C ALA A 79 -6.86 -4.47 -12.73
N LEU A 80 -7.12 -4.50 -11.41
CA LEU A 80 -6.46 -5.41 -10.49
C LEU A 80 -7.02 -6.84 -10.56
N TYR A 81 -8.35 -7.00 -10.64
CA TYR A 81 -9.00 -8.31 -10.63
C TYR A 81 -8.99 -9.01 -12.00
N GLU A 82 -9.01 -8.28 -13.10
CA GLU A 82 -8.86 -8.82 -14.46
C GLU A 82 -7.39 -8.86 -14.89
N GLY A 83 -6.56 -9.50 -14.07
CA GLY A 83 -5.11 -9.55 -14.26
C GLY A 83 -4.67 -10.13 -15.61
N SER A 84 -5.42 -11.07 -16.19
CA SER A 84 -5.15 -11.62 -17.52
C SER A 84 -5.32 -10.60 -18.65
N ARG A 85 -6.11 -9.55 -18.43
CA ARG A 85 -6.41 -8.50 -19.41
C ARG A 85 -5.56 -7.26 -19.20
N PHE A 86 -5.30 -6.89 -17.95
CA PHE A 86 -4.64 -5.63 -17.59
C PHE A 86 -3.28 -5.79 -16.89
N GLY A 87 -2.81 -7.02 -16.70
CA GLY A 87 -1.51 -7.32 -16.07
C GLY A 87 -1.50 -7.24 -14.55
N GLY A 88 -2.64 -6.96 -13.90
CA GLY A 88 -2.77 -6.97 -12.43
C GLY A 88 -1.98 -5.89 -11.71
N LEU A 89 -1.58 -4.82 -12.43
CA LEU A 89 -0.79 -3.71 -11.90
C LEU A 89 -1.49 -2.39 -12.22
N VAL A 90 -1.65 -1.55 -11.19
CA VAL A 90 -2.19 -0.19 -11.34
C VAL A 90 -1.22 0.81 -10.73
N VAL A 91 -0.96 1.89 -11.46
CA VAL A 91 -0.12 3.01 -10.99
C VAL A 91 -0.97 4.25 -10.81
N LEU A 92 -1.13 4.67 -9.55
CA LEU A 92 -1.86 5.88 -9.19
C LEU A 92 -0.87 7.02 -8.94
N ARG A 93 -1.00 8.13 -9.68
CA ARG A 93 -0.15 9.31 -9.55
C ARG A 93 -0.88 10.43 -8.83
N GLY A 94 -0.14 11.20 -8.03
CA GLY A 94 -0.71 12.34 -7.31
C GLY A 94 -1.68 11.95 -6.21
N VAL A 95 -1.59 10.72 -5.68
CA VAL A 95 -2.37 10.26 -4.53
C VAL A 95 -2.16 11.22 -3.35
N LEU A 96 -0.93 11.65 -3.09
CA LEU A 96 -0.66 12.59 -2.00
C LEU A 96 -0.40 14.00 -2.53
N GLY A 97 -0.93 14.99 -1.81
CA GLY A 97 -0.51 16.37 -1.95
C GLY A 97 0.95 16.56 -1.49
N ALA A 98 1.66 17.52 -2.09
CA ALA A 98 3.08 17.73 -1.82
C ALA A 98 3.41 18.05 -0.35
N ALA A 99 2.49 18.69 0.38
CA ALA A 99 2.68 18.98 1.80
C ALA A 99 2.71 17.71 2.66
N LEU A 100 1.73 16.81 2.47
CA LEU A 100 1.65 15.53 3.16
C LEU A 100 2.82 14.61 2.78
N LEU A 101 3.17 14.54 1.49
CA LEU A 101 4.32 13.77 1.02
C LEU A 101 5.62 14.18 1.74
N ARG A 102 5.89 15.49 1.86
CA ARG A 102 7.06 16.00 2.61
C ARG A 102 6.99 15.67 4.09
N GLN A 103 5.81 15.71 4.69
CA GLN A 103 5.65 15.36 6.09
C GLN A 103 5.95 13.87 6.32
N LEU A 104 5.32 12.99 5.56
CA LEU A 104 5.57 11.54 5.59
C LEU A 104 7.05 11.20 5.44
N ARG A 105 7.72 11.84 4.48
CA ARG A 105 9.14 11.65 4.26
C ARG A 105 9.97 12.05 5.48
N ARG A 106 9.73 13.24 6.04
CA ARG A 106 10.47 13.72 7.23
C ARG A 106 10.27 12.82 8.43
N GLU A 107 9.04 12.36 8.66
CA GLU A 107 8.72 11.44 9.77
C GLU A 107 9.42 10.09 9.60
N ALA A 108 9.46 9.55 8.39
CA ALA A 108 10.16 8.31 8.10
C ALA A 108 11.69 8.43 8.22
N GLU A 109 12.26 9.56 7.76
CA GLU A 109 13.69 9.88 7.95
C GLU A 109 14.02 10.01 9.45
N ASP A 110 13.17 10.68 10.24
CA ASP A 110 13.34 10.77 11.70
C ASP A 110 13.27 9.40 12.39
N TRP A 111 12.34 8.54 11.98
CA TRP A 111 12.26 7.16 12.49
C TRP A 111 13.51 6.35 12.15
N GLN A 112 14.04 6.51 10.93
CA GLN A 112 15.29 5.88 10.53
C GLN A 112 16.45 6.37 11.40
N LEU A 113 16.58 7.69 11.59
CA LEU A 113 17.62 8.30 12.43
C LEU A 113 17.54 7.85 13.90
N ARG A 114 16.33 7.59 14.40
CA ARG A 114 16.08 7.06 15.75
C ARG A 114 16.26 5.54 15.87
N GLY A 115 16.64 4.85 14.79
CA GLY A 115 16.88 3.40 14.80
C GLY A 115 15.62 2.55 14.92
N ARG A 116 14.45 3.09 14.53
CA ARG A 116 13.18 2.33 14.47
C ARG A 116 13.17 1.34 13.31
N LEU A 117 13.82 1.67 12.19
CA LEU A 117 13.98 0.79 11.04
C LEU A 117 15.27 -0.01 11.18
N ARG A 118 15.21 -1.31 10.86
CA ARG A 118 16.35 -2.23 10.99
C ARG A 118 16.41 -3.17 9.80
N SER A 119 17.62 -3.64 9.47
CA SER A 119 17.74 -4.81 8.60
C SER A 119 17.23 -6.04 9.37
N ASP A 120 16.50 -6.92 8.70
CA ASP A 120 16.08 -8.22 9.20
C ASP A 120 17.09 -9.34 8.86
N GLY A 121 18.26 -8.99 8.33
CA GLY A 121 19.33 -9.94 8.00
C GLY A 121 19.11 -10.71 6.70
N GLN A 122 18.21 -10.24 5.83
CA GLN A 122 17.84 -10.92 4.58
C GLN A 122 18.73 -10.56 3.38
N GLU A 123 19.93 -10.01 3.60
CA GLU A 123 20.86 -9.63 2.53
C GLU A 123 21.30 -10.86 1.72
N ALA A 124 21.46 -12.02 2.38
CA ALA A 124 21.81 -13.28 1.73
C ALA A 124 20.76 -13.78 0.73
N VAL A 125 19.48 -13.43 0.95
CA VAL A 125 18.37 -13.74 0.03
C VAL A 125 18.05 -12.58 -0.91
N GLY A 126 18.85 -11.50 -0.85
CA GLY A 126 18.82 -10.42 -1.82
C GLY A 126 17.94 -9.23 -1.46
N ARG A 127 17.59 -9.08 -0.17
CA ARG A 127 16.81 -7.96 0.37
C ARG A 127 17.71 -7.05 1.21
N PHE A 128 17.76 -5.76 0.86
CA PHE A 128 18.71 -4.80 1.43
C PHE A 128 18.05 -3.56 2.04
N ASP A 129 16.74 -3.57 2.30
CA ASP A 129 16.06 -2.49 3.01
C ASP A 129 16.24 -2.58 4.53
N GLN A 130 16.22 -1.41 5.16
CA GLN A 130 15.88 -1.28 6.57
C GLN A 130 14.37 -1.12 6.67
N SER A 131 13.70 -1.92 7.50
CA SER A 131 12.26 -1.85 7.60
C SER A 131 11.74 -1.95 9.03
N CYS A 132 10.47 -1.59 9.20
CA CYS A 132 9.69 -1.90 10.39
C CYS A 132 8.22 -2.09 10.01
N MET A 133 7.48 -2.83 10.85
CA MET A 133 6.03 -2.85 10.76
C MET A 133 5.48 -1.51 11.26
N LEU A 134 4.47 -0.99 10.58
CA LEU A 134 3.89 0.32 10.84
C LEU A 134 2.41 0.16 11.21
N GLY A 135 2.08 0.40 12.48
CA GLY A 135 0.70 0.52 12.93
C GLY A 135 0.25 1.98 12.96
N ALA A 136 -0.95 2.29 12.47
CA ALA A 136 -1.45 3.67 12.46
C ALA A 136 -1.50 4.30 13.86
N LEU A 137 -2.02 3.57 14.86
CA LEU A 137 -2.11 4.04 16.25
C LEU A 137 -0.73 4.20 16.91
N GLU A 138 0.21 3.27 16.65
CA GLU A 138 1.57 3.37 17.16
C GLU A 138 2.30 4.58 16.56
N ALA A 139 2.12 4.80 15.25
CA ALA A 139 2.74 5.92 14.57
C ALA A 139 2.22 7.27 15.10
N ASP A 140 0.92 7.38 15.34
CA ASP A 140 0.28 8.58 15.89
C ASP A 140 0.77 8.86 17.31
N ALA A 141 0.74 7.84 18.18
CA ALA A 141 1.26 7.94 19.55
C ALA A 141 2.77 8.24 19.58
N GLY A 142 3.50 7.80 18.55
CA GLY A 142 4.94 8.06 18.34
C GLY A 142 5.26 9.45 17.79
N GLY A 143 4.26 10.31 17.58
CA GLY A 143 4.45 11.67 17.05
C GLY A 143 4.72 11.71 15.54
N ALA A 144 4.27 10.68 14.80
CA ALA A 144 4.35 10.60 13.34
C ALA A 144 2.95 10.50 12.71
N PRO A 145 2.13 11.58 12.80
CA PRO A 145 0.75 11.57 12.33
C PRO A 145 0.62 11.42 10.80
N GLY A 146 1.62 11.85 10.03
CA GLY A 146 1.67 11.57 8.59
C GLY A 146 1.78 10.08 8.33
N LEU A 147 2.73 9.39 8.96
CA LEU A 147 2.89 7.93 8.82
C LEU A 147 1.65 7.18 9.32
N ALA A 148 1.02 7.65 10.39
CA ALA A 148 -0.25 7.13 10.87
C ALA A 148 -1.35 7.24 9.81
N TYR A 149 -1.45 8.41 9.16
CA TYR A 149 -2.34 8.65 8.05
C TYR A 149 -2.08 7.69 6.88
N ALA A 150 -0.81 7.54 6.45
CA ALA A 150 -0.47 6.66 5.34
C ALA A 150 -0.74 5.18 5.66
N ALA A 151 -0.48 4.74 6.88
CA ALA A 151 -0.83 3.39 7.32
C ALA A 151 -2.35 3.18 7.25
N SER A 152 -3.13 4.11 7.79
CA SER A 152 -4.60 4.08 7.69
C SER A 152 -5.08 4.08 6.24
N LEU A 153 -4.51 4.93 5.37
CA LEU A 153 -4.85 5.02 3.96
C LEU A 153 -4.66 3.66 3.26
N LEU A 154 -3.50 3.04 3.45
CA LEU A 154 -3.16 1.74 2.86
C LEU A 154 -4.04 0.61 3.41
N SER A 155 -4.35 0.63 4.71
CA SER A 155 -5.29 -0.33 5.31
C SER A 155 -6.72 -0.17 4.76
N ASN A 156 -7.15 1.04 4.41
CA ASN A 156 -8.48 1.28 3.82
C ASN A 156 -8.57 0.88 2.33
N VAL A 157 -7.45 0.72 1.61
CA VAL A 157 -7.47 0.28 0.21
C VAL A 157 -8.19 -1.07 0.04
N SER A 158 -7.99 -2.02 0.96
CA SER A 158 -8.69 -3.32 0.89
C SER A 158 -10.20 -3.18 1.03
N GLU A 159 -10.66 -2.27 1.89
CA GLU A 159 -12.09 -2.02 2.07
C GLU A 159 -12.70 -1.44 0.80
N GLU A 160 -12.05 -0.46 0.18
CA GLU A 160 -12.55 0.16 -1.05
C GLU A 160 -12.53 -0.82 -2.23
N LEU A 161 -11.47 -1.61 -2.38
CA LEU A 161 -11.42 -2.66 -3.40
C LEU A 161 -12.55 -3.68 -3.21
N ASN A 162 -12.88 -4.03 -1.97
CA ASN A 162 -14.00 -4.92 -1.68
C ASN A 162 -15.36 -4.37 -2.10
N ARG A 163 -15.56 -3.05 -2.05
CA ARG A 163 -16.82 -2.42 -2.48
C ARG A 163 -17.04 -2.54 -3.98
N HIS A 164 -15.95 -2.58 -4.76
CA HIS A 164 -15.98 -2.74 -6.22
C HIS A 164 -15.74 -4.18 -6.69
N ARG A 165 -15.62 -5.12 -5.75
CA ARG A 165 -15.28 -6.51 -6.01
C ARG A 165 -16.37 -7.24 -6.78
N SER A 166 -15.97 -8.04 -7.77
CA SER A 166 -16.86 -9.01 -8.40
C SER A 166 -17.19 -10.16 -7.43
N GLN A 167 -18.29 -10.89 -7.65
CA GLN A 167 -18.65 -12.00 -6.76
C GLN A 167 -17.60 -13.14 -6.74
N LEU A 168 -16.79 -13.25 -7.79
CA LEU A 168 -15.76 -14.29 -7.94
C LEU A 168 -14.41 -13.89 -7.36
N ALA A 169 -14.15 -12.59 -7.21
CA ALA A 169 -12.91 -12.12 -6.60
C ALA A 169 -12.90 -12.36 -5.08
N PRO A 170 -11.74 -12.70 -4.50
CA PRO A 170 -11.62 -12.96 -3.06
C PRO A 170 -11.83 -11.67 -2.26
N VAL A 171 -12.47 -11.79 -1.10
CA VAL A 171 -12.56 -10.70 -0.12
C VAL A 171 -11.14 -10.35 0.35
N LEU A 172 -10.85 -9.06 0.39
CA LEU A 172 -9.61 -8.52 0.96
C LEU A 172 -9.85 -8.09 2.41
N GLU A 173 -8.81 -8.04 3.22
CA GLU A 173 -8.80 -7.60 4.61
C GLU A 173 -7.61 -6.66 4.76
N PRO A 174 -7.64 -5.71 5.70
CA PRO A 174 -6.49 -4.86 5.95
C PRO A 174 -5.31 -5.70 6.44
N GLY A 175 -4.15 -5.55 5.81
CA GLY A 175 -2.94 -6.20 6.28
C GLY A 175 -1.98 -5.28 6.99
N LEU A 176 -0.79 -5.82 7.22
CA LEU A 176 0.26 -5.10 7.90
C LEU A 176 0.95 -4.13 6.95
N VAL A 177 1.15 -2.90 7.41
CA VAL A 177 1.90 -1.90 6.67
C VAL A 177 3.38 -2.03 7.03
N GLN A 178 4.28 -1.98 6.05
CA GLN A 178 5.71 -1.99 6.30
C GLN A 178 6.33 -0.69 5.78
N LEU A 179 7.04 0.03 6.64
CA LEU A 179 7.89 1.13 6.24
C LEU A 179 9.26 0.57 5.85
N ALA A 180 9.71 0.83 4.62
CA ALA A 180 11.00 0.39 4.12
C ALA A 180 11.86 1.57 3.64
N CYS A 181 13.14 1.53 3.99
CA CYS A 181 14.13 2.50 3.55
C CYS A 181 15.29 1.77 2.88
N TYR A 182 15.63 2.22 1.69
CA TYR A 182 16.82 1.79 0.98
C TYR A 182 17.85 2.91 1.12
N ASP A 183 19.00 2.59 1.69
CA ASP A 183 20.09 3.53 1.96
C ASP A 183 20.80 4.01 0.68
N GLY A 184 20.51 3.37 -0.47
CA GLY A 184 21.16 3.63 -1.75
C GLY A 184 22.27 2.62 -1.98
N ASN A 185 23.40 3.05 -2.56
CA ASN A 185 24.61 2.22 -2.68
C ASN A 185 24.45 0.83 -3.34
N GLY A 186 23.44 0.65 -4.18
CA GLY A 186 23.14 -0.64 -4.83
C GLY A 186 22.21 -1.55 -4.03
N ALA A 187 21.65 -1.08 -2.91
CA ALA A 187 20.56 -1.76 -2.21
C ALA A 187 19.41 -2.05 -3.17
N ARG A 188 18.92 -3.29 -3.10
CA ARG A 188 17.94 -3.85 -4.02
C ARG A 188 17.05 -4.85 -3.30
N TYR A 189 16.02 -5.29 -3.99
CA TYR A 189 15.27 -6.48 -3.66
C TYR A 189 15.28 -7.37 -4.89
N THR A 190 15.81 -8.58 -4.76
CA THR A 190 15.80 -9.61 -5.80
C THR A 190 14.39 -9.92 -6.28
N VAL A 191 14.28 -10.50 -7.48
CA VAL A 191 12.98 -10.89 -8.05
C VAL A 191 12.31 -11.88 -7.10
N HIS A 192 11.09 -11.55 -6.66
CA HIS A 192 10.32 -12.36 -5.72
C HIS A 192 8.82 -12.18 -5.98
N ARG A 193 8.01 -13.02 -5.33
CA ARG A 193 6.57 -12.82 -5.18
C ARG A 193 6.31 -12.42 -3.73
N ASP A 194 5.57 -11.34 -3.52
CA ASP A 194 5.08 -10.98 -2.17
C ASP A 194 4.17 -12.07 -1.62
N HIS A 195 3.46 -12.75 -2.52
CA HIS A 195 2.75 -13.97 -2.23
C HIS A 195 3.76 -15.12 -2.13
N SER A 196 4.04 -15.55 -0.90
CA SER A 196 4.63 -16.86 -0.68
C SER A 196 3.51 -17.88 -0.60
N ASP A 197 3.40 -18.73 -1.63
CA ASP A 197 2.96 -20.10 -1.38
C ASP A 197 4.07 -20.74 -0.55
N PHE A 198 4.02 -20.56 0.77
CA PHE A 198 4.45 -21.66 1.61
C PHE A 198 3.47 -22.78 1.24
N GLY A 199 3.83 -23.50 0.16
CA GLY A 199 3.05 -24.60 -0.36
C GLY A 199 2.71 -25.44 0.84
N LEU A 200 1.43 -25.81 0.97
CA LEU A 200 0.88 -26.74 1.96
C LEU A 200 2.05 -27.32 2.75
N LEU A 201 2.43 -26.68 3.86
CA LEU A 201 3.39 -27.29 4.77
C LEU A 201 2.90 -28.73 4.89
N PRO A 202 3.76 -29.76 4.75
CA PRO A 202 3.33 -31.16 4.65
C PRO A 202 2.74 -31.60 5.99
N PHE A 203 1.58 -31.06 6.32
CA PHE A 203 0.66 -31.44 7.34
C PHE A 203 -0.42 -32.19 6.58
N LEU A 204 -0.15 -33.48 6.43
CA LEU A 204 -1.16 -34.48 6.14
C LEU A 204 -2.32 -34.26 7.12
N GLY A 205 -3.47 -33.83 6.61
CA GLY A 205 -4.69 -33.59 7.38
C GLY A 205 -4.81 -32.15 7.88
N ASP A 206 -5.78 -31.42 7.33
CA ASP A 206 -6.60 -30.34 7.91
C ASP A 206 -5.88 -29.15 8.62
N GLY A 207 -4.55 -29.15 8.68
CA GLY A 207 -3.76 -28.46 9.69
C GLY A 207 -3.22 -27.12 9.23
N LEU A 208 -4.02 -26.06 9.37
CA LEU A 208 -3.46 -24.73 9.61
C LEU A 208 -2.70 -24.77 10.95
N PRO A 209 -1.53 -24.11 11.10
CA PRO A 209 -0.82 -24.01 12.38
C PRO A 209 -1.80 -23.69 13.51
N THR A 210 -1.86 -24.46 14.59
CA THR A 210 -2.83 -24.19 15.68
C THR A 210 -2.59 -22.84 16.36
N ASP A 211 -1.35 -22.35 16.30
CA ASP A 211 -0.94 -21.02 16.73
C ASP A 211 -1.40 -19.93 15.73
N PRO A 212 -2.30 -19.01 16.12
CA PRO A 212 -2.75 -17.90 15.28
C PRO A 212 -1.60 -17.03 14.77
N ALA A 213 -0.49 -16.92 15.50
CA ALA A 213 0.68 -16.15 15.09
C ALA A 213 1.45 -16.80 13.93
N GLN A 214 1.38 -18.13 13.80
CA GLN A 214 2.04 -18.90 12.73
C GLN A 214 1.16 -19.09 11.50
N ARG A 215 -0.16 -18.90 11.62
CA ARG A 215 -1.09 -18.87 10.46
C ARG A 215 -0.90 -17.64 9.56
N ILE A 216 -0.18 -16.63 10.03
CA ILE A 216 -0.04 -15.30 9.43
C ILE A 216 0.69 -15.31 8.07
N VAL A 217 1.29 -16.43 7.66
CA VAL A 217 2.12 -16.47 6.44
C VAL A 217 1.32 -16.77 5.15
N ALA A 218 0.03 -17.09 5.22
CA ALA A 218 -0.70 -17.59 4.05
C ALA A 218 -1.54 -16.51 3.32
N ARG A 219 -0.98 -16.00 2.21
CA ARG A 219 -1.66 -15.39 1.03
C ARG A 219 -1.85 -13.86 1.03
N ARG A 220 -0.76 -13.13 0.77
CA ARG A 220 -0.83 -11.75 0.26
C ARG A 220 -1.44 -11.77 -1.14
N ARG A 221 -2.61 -11.15 -1.34
CA ARG A 221 -3.33 -11.15 -2.64
C ARG A 221 -3.12 -9.87 -3.44
N VAL A 222 -2.98 -8.76 -2.74
CA VAL A 222 -2.77 -7.43 -3.31
C VAL A 222 -1.67 -6.76 -2.51
N THR A 223 -0.69 -6.18 -3.19
CA THR A 223 0.32 -5.32 -2.57
C THR A 223 0.01 -3.89 -2.97
N ALA A 224 -0.08 -3.00 -1.98
CA ALA A 224 -0.23 -1.57 -2.21
C ALA A 224 1.07 -0.87 -1.77
N ILE A 225 1.71 -0.13 -2.68
CA ILE A 225 2.99 0.54 -2.39
C ILE A 225 2.80 2.05 -2.53
N LEU A 226 3.19 2.78 -1.49
CA LEU A 226 3.16 4.24 -1.46
C LEU A 226 4.61 4.77 -1.46
N TYR A 227 5.07 5.25 -2.61
CA TYR A 227 6.40 5.85 -2.72
C TYR A 227 6.42 7.25 -2.12
N LEU A 228 7.44 7.51 -1.29
CA LEU A 228 7.61 8.81 -0.61
C LEU A 228 8.73 9.67 -1.23
N GLN A 229 9.26 9.24 -2.38
CA GLN A 229 10.33 9.94 -3.08
C GLN A 229 9.77 11.09 -3.94
N GLU A 230 10.17 12.32 -3.62
CA GLU A 230 9.94 13.50 -4.47
C GLU A 230 10.94 13.54 -5.64
N ASN A 231 10.49 14.02 -6.80
CA ASN A 231 11.33 14.34 -7.97
C ASN A 231 12.30 13.21 -8.36
N TRP A 232 11.83 11.96 -8.35
CA TRP A 232 12.64 10.82 -8.74
C TRP A 232 13.07 10.93 -10.21
N ASP A 233 14.35 10.61 -10.46
CA ASP A 233 14.94 10.53 -11.79
C ASP A 233 15.38 9.09 -12.11
N ALA A 234 15.24 8.69 -13.38
CA ALA A 234 15.55 7.34 -13.83
C ALA A 234 17.03 6.97 -13.63
N GLU A 235 17.95 7.93 -13.73
CA GLU A 235 19.38 7.73 -13.53
C GLU A 235 19.72 7.34 -12.08
N TRP A 236 18.83 7.66 -11.14
CA TRP A 236 19.03 7.30 -9.74
C TRP A 236 18.77 5.81 -9.53
N GLY A 237 18.01 5.14 -10.41
CA GLY A 237 17.60 3.75 -10.20
C GLY A 237 16.63 3.59 -9.02
N GLY A 238 16.52 2.40 -8.45
CA GLY A 238 15.51 2.11 -7.41
C GLY A 238 14.08 2.02 -7.95
N ALA A 239 13.93 1.87 -9.26
CA ALA A 239 12.64 1.63 -9.90
C ALA A 239 12.10 0.24 -9.51
N PHE A 240 10.80 0.16 -9.27
CA PHE A 240 10.09 -1.11 -9.22
C PHE A 240 10.01 -1.72 -10.61
N ARG A 241 10.34 -3.01 -10.71
CA ARG A 241 10.26 -3.78 -11.94
C ARG A 241 9.24 -4.88 -11.76
N ALA A 242 8.11 -4.73 -12.43
CA ALA A 242 7.14 -5.82 -12.56
C ALA A 242 7.64 -6.80 -13.62
N HIS A 243 7.51 -8.08 -13.31
CA HIS A 243 7.85 -9.18 -14.21
C HIS A 243 6.59 -9.98 -14.49
N ASP A 244 6.48 -10.55 -15.69
CA ASP A 244 5.46 -11.55 -15.97
C ASP A 244 5.70 -12.79 -15.10
N ALA A 245 4.65 -13.55 -14.81
CA ALA A 245 4.65 -14.70 -13.91
C ALA A 245 5.70 -15.75 -14.30
N SER A 246 6.03 -15.85 -15.59
CA SER A 246 6.98 -16.82 -16.17
C SER A 246 8.45 -16.59 -15.80
N VAL A 247 8.81 -15.47 -15.16
CA VAL A 247 10.21 -15.17 -14.80
C VAL A 247 10.70 -15.96 -13.57
N LEU A 248 9.77 -16.57 -12.82
CA LEU A 248 10.05 -17.32 -11.61
C LEU A 248 9.78 -18.83 -11.76
N GLU A 249 9.46 -19.28 -12.97
CA GLU A 249 9.31 -20.69 -13.35
C GLU A 249 10.59 -21.20 -14.02
#